data_AF-A0A9J6B9N7-F1
#
_entry.id   AF-A0A9J6B9N7-F1
#
_cell.length_a   1.000
_cell.length_b   1.000
_cell.length_c   1.000
_cell.angle_alpha   90.00
_cell.angle_beta   90.00
_cell.angle_gamma   90.00
#
_symmetry.space_group_name_H-M   'P 1'
#
loop_
_entity.id
_entity.type
_entity.pdbx_description
1 polymer ?
#
loop_
_entity_poly.entity_id
_entity_poly.type
_entity_poly.pdbx_seq_one_letter_code
_entity_poly.pdbx_strand_id
1 'polypeptide(L)'
;MEKDYIIDLIPCDTTVNMILAVGWKVGTEQNAKNLPVEAYNCSSSSLNPISYKELYSGFVEMGRKYPYSNVYSYPRIKFYNTDFFSNLAVFTLQKIPAYFVDFTLKLKEKKPKLIKMIDTTYDNYHKVKFATTTRTTFHSENPIKLMKLMSQKDLQEFDFDVRKVNWKSFIETYYLGMRQYLGKEKSDNFPILRKKVQRLKFKNYLATGLTTFGSLFVLYKSYNLISKNKN
;
A
#
# COMPACT_ATOMS: atom_id res chain seq x y z
N MET A 1 -7.35 0.17 -9.97
CA MET A 1 -5.97 -0.34 -10.04
C MET A 1 -6.02 -1.75 -10.54
N GLU A 2 -5.28 -2.04 -11.60
CA GLU A 2 -5.10 -3.41 -12.07
C GLU A 2 -4.22 -4.14 -11.06
N LYS A 3 -4.77 -5.20 -10.46
CA LYS A 3 -4.20 -5.87 -9.27
C LYS A 3 -2.80 -6.46 -9.54
N ASP A 4 -2.52 -6.80 -10.79
CA ASP A 4 -1.31 -7.49 -11.24
C ASP A 4 -0.22 -6.51 -11.72
N TYR A 5 -0.42 -5.19 -11.55
CA TYR A 5 0.62 -4.20 -11.85
C TYR A 5 1.79 -4.35 -10.90
N ILE A 6 2.99 -4.35 -11.49
CA ILE A 6 4.26 -4.36 -10.78
C ILE A 6 4.55 -2.94 -10.30
N ILE A 7 4.85 -2.82 -9.01
CA ILE A 7 5.29 -1.57 -8.41
C ILE A 7 6.81 -1.61 -8.25
N ASP A 8 7.46 -0.52 -8.62
CA ASP A 8 8.89 -0.35 -8.38
C ASP A 8 9.10 0.13 -6.95
N LEU A 9 9.52 -0.79 -6.08
CA LEU A 9 9.64 -0.58 -4.64
C LEU A 9 11.05 -0.93 -4.23
N ILE A 10 11.75 0.01 -3.60
CA ILE A 10 13.14 -0.16 -3.20
C ILE A 10 13.31 0.20 -1.72
N PRO A 11 13.97 -0.66 -0.91
CA PRO A 11 14.40 -0.26 0.44
C PRO A 11 15.34 0.94 0.38
N CYS A 12 15.17 1.90 1.30
CA CYS A 12 15.98 3.13 1.30
C CYS A 12 17.49 2.84 1.32
N ASP A 13 17.90 1.86 2.13
CA ASP A 13 19.30 1.45 2.29
C ASP A 13 19.91 0.93 0.98
N THR A 14 19.13 0.21 0.16
CA THR A 14 19.56 -0.25 -1.17
C THR A 14 19.90 0.94 -2.08
N THR A 15 19.07 1.97 -2.09
CA THR A 15 19.34 3.19 -2.88
C THR A 15 20.57 3.94 -2.36
N VAL A 16 20.70 4.09 -1.04
CA VAL A 16 21.84 4.78 -0.42
C VAL A 16 23.15 4.04 -0.71
N ASN A 17 23.18 2.73 -0.51
CA ASN A 17 24.34 1.89 -0.80
C ASN A 17 24.74 1.98 -2.28
N MET A 18 23.76 1.99 -3.20
CA MET A 18 24.04 2.18 -4.62
C MET A 18 24.65 3.56 -4.91
N ILE A 19 24.14 4.63 -4.29
CA ILE A 19 24.70 5.99 -4.44
C ILE A 19 26.15 6.03 -3.96
N LEU A 20 26.46 5.42 -2.82
CA LEU A 20 27.82 5.34 -2.28
C LEU A 20 28.74 4.56 -3.22
N ALA A 21 28.30 3.41 -3.74
CA ALA A 21 29.07 2.60 -4.67
C ALA A 21 29.33 3.33 -6.01
N VAL A 22 28.33 4.05 -6.53
CA VAL A 22 28.50 4.89 -7.73
C VAL A 22 29.48 6.02 -7.45
N GLY A 23 29.37 6.68 -6.30
CA GLY A 23 30.30 7.72 -5.87
C GLY A 23 31.74 7.22 -5.78
N TRP A 24 31.94 6.02 -5.23
CA TRP A 24 33.24 5.35 -5.21
C TRP A 24 33.77 5.11 -6.63
N LYS A 25 32.98 4.46 -7.51
CA LYS A 25 33.39 4.17 -8.91
C LYS A 25 33.88 5.44 -9.61
N VAL A 26 33.08 6.49 -9.56
CA VAL A 26 33.38 7.78 -10.21
C VAL A 26 34.61 8.43 -9.57
N GLY A 27 34.72 8.39 -8.23
CA GLY A 27 35.82 9.01 -7.50
C GLY A 27 37.18 8.32 -7.68
N THR A 28 37.19 7.04 -8.02
CA THR A 28 38.43 6.26 -8.24
C THR A 28 38.87 6.20 -9.71
N GLU A 29 38.05 6.69 -10.64
CA GLU A 29 38.40 6.67 -12.06
C GLU A 29 39.44 7.75 -12.40
N GLN A 30 40.55 7.36 -13.02
CA GLN A 30 41.65 8.28 -13.35
C GLN A 30 41.22 9.43 -14.28
N ASN A 31 40.21 9.19 -15.12
CA ASN A 31 39.66 10.16 -16.07
C ASN A 31 38.20 10.53 -15.74
N ALA A 32 37.84 10.64 -14.46
CA ALA A 32 36.48 10.94 -14.01
C ALA A 32 35.82 12.14 -14.73
N LYS A 33 36.60 13.18 -15.08
CA LYS A 33 36.10 14.37 -15.80
C LYS A 33 35.66 14.11 -17.24
N ASN A 34 36.15 13.04 -17.85
CA ASN A 34 35.85 12.65 -19.23
C ASN A 34 34.95 11.41 -19.31
N LEU A 35 34.44 10.92 -18.17
CA LEU A 35 33.52 9.78 -18.16
C LEU A 35 32.19 10.17 -18.83
N PRO A 36 31.61 9.29 -19.65
CA PRO A 36 30.25 9.47 -20.11
C PRO A 36 29.30 9.46 -18.92
N VAL A 37 28.25 10.29 -18.99
CA VAL A 37 27.19 10.30 -17.97
C VAL A 37 26.42 8.99 -18.06
N GLU A 38 26.58 8.14 -17.05
CA GLU A 38 25.86 6.88 -16.93
C GLU A 38 24.67 7.02 -15.97
N ALA A 39 23.52 6.48 -16.36
CA ALA A 39 22.35 6.38 -15.48
C ALA A 39 22.37 5.05 -14.70
N TYR A 40 22.16 5.12 -13.39
CA TYR A 40 22.06 3.96 -12.50
C TYR A 40 20.64 3.87 -11.96
N ASN A 41 19.83 2.99 -12.55
CA ASN A 41 18.45 2.77 -12.12
C ASN A 41 18.42 1.81 -10.93
N CYS A 42 18.03 2.28 -9.75
CA CYS A 42 17.70 1.40 -8.63
C CYS A 42 16.25 0.94 -8.81
N SER A 43 16.05 -0.23 -9.42
CA SER A 43 14.72 -0.75 -9.72
C SER A 43 14.58 -2.23 -9.35
N SER A 44 13.44 -2.57 -8.74
CA SER A 44 12.99 -3.93 -8.45
C SER A 44 12.18 -4.49 -9.61
N SER A 45 11.57 -3.65 -10.44
CA SER A 45 10.60 -4.06 -11.47
C SER A 45 11.11 -5.17 -12.41
N SER A 46 12.38 -5.12 -12.84
CA SER A 46 12.99 -6.12 -13.72
C SER A 46 13.74 -7.25 -12.99
N LEU A 47 14.10 -7.05 -11.72
CA LEU A 47 15.02 -7.95 -10.99
C LEU A 47 14.34 -8.76 -9.89
N ASN A 48 13.38 -8.15 -9.20
CA ASN A 48 12.64 -8.74 -8.09
C ASN A 48 11.22 -8.13 -8.05
N PRO A 49 10.37 -8.43 -9.04
CA PRO A 49 9.07 -7.78 -9.17
C PRO A 49 8.16 -8.10 -7.98
N ILE A 50 7.36 -7.11 -7.57
CA ILE A 50 6.26 -7.30 -6.62
C ILE A 50 5.00 -6.66 -7.19
N SER A 51 3.90 -7.41 -7.20
CA SER A 51 2.61 -6.88 -7.65
C SER A 51 1.92 -6.08 -6.55
N TYR A 52 1.05 -5.14 -6.93
CA TYR A 52 0.17 -4.46 -5.98
C TYR A 52 -0.66 -5.43 -5.15
N LYS A 53 -1.16 -6.51 -5.76
CA LYS A 53 -1.90 -7.56 -5.07
C LYS A 53 -1.06 -8.14 -3.94
N GLU A 54 0.18 -8.52 -4.19
CA GLU A 54 1.07 -9.11 -3.18
C GLU A 54 1.41 -8.09 -2.09
N LEU A 55 1.84 -6.88 -2.47
CA LEU A 55 2.20 -5.82 -1.54
C LEU A 55 1.06 -5.50 -0.57
N TYR A 56 -0.12 -5.18 -1.10
CA TYR A 56 -1.25 -4.81 -0.26
C TYR A 56 -1.85 -6.00 0.50
N SER A 57 -1.79 -7.21 -0.05
CA SER A 57 -2.23 -8.41 0.69
C SER A 57 -1.32 -8.65 1.90
N GLY A 58 -0.01 -8.47 1.74
CA GLY A 58 0.94 -8.50 2.85
C GLY A 58 0.62 -7.45 3.92
N PHE A 59 0.34 -6.21 3.52
CA PHE A 59 -0.08 -5.17 4.47
C PHE A 59 -1.40 -5.48 5.18
N VAL A 60 -2.37 -6.06 4.49
CA VAL A 60 -3.63 -6.51 5.09
C VAL A 60 -3.40 -7.64 6.09
N GLU A 61 -2.49 -8.58 5.80
CA GLU A 61 -2.09 -9.63 6.73
C GLU A 61 -1.44 -9.04 7.98
N MET A 62 -0.48 -8.12 7.81
CA MET A 62 0.18 -7.45 8.93
C MET A 62 -0.81 -6.64 9.77
N GLY A 63 -1.76 -5.93 9.15
CA GLY A 63 -2.79 -5.21 9.90
C GLY A 63 -3.79 -6.08 10.65
N ARG A 64 -3.89 -7.37 10.30
CA ARG A 64 -4.66 -8.35 11.07
C ARG A 64 -3.81 -9.00 12.16
N LYS A 65 -2.51 -9.23 11.90
CA LYS A 65 -1.56 -9.85 12.82
C LYS A 65 -1.16 -8.90 13.96
N TYR A 66 -0.89 -7.64 13.62
CA TYR A 66 -0.42 -6.56 14.50
C TYR A 66 -1.30 -5.30 14.40
N PRO A 67 -2.58 -5.35 14.80
CA PRO A 67 -3.49 -4.22 14.60
C PRO A 67 -3.07 -2.99 15.41
N TYR A 68 -3.41 -1.80 14.90
CA TYR A 68 -3.33 -0.54 15.67
C TYR A 68 -4.38 -0.53 16.80
N SER A 69 -4.06 0.09 17.92
CA SER A 69 -4.97 0.23 19.07
C SER A 69 -6.27 0.95 18.69
N ASN A 70 -6.13 1.96 17.83
CA ASN A 70 -7.22 2.81 17.34
C ASN A 70 -7.90 2.28 16.06
N VAL A 71 -7.69 1.01 15.68
CA VAL A 71 -8.31 0.41 14.48
C VAL A 71 -9.84 0.61 14.49
N TYR A 72 -10.35 1.21 13.41
CA TYR A 72 -11.76 1.58 13.26
C TYR A 72 -12.53 0.66 12.31
N SER A 73 -11.84 0.02 11.37
CA SER A 73 -12.43 -0.87 10.38
C SER A 73 -11.60 -2.14 10.21
N TYR A 74 -12.23 -3.22 9.77
CA TYR A 74 -11.52 -4.46 9.47
C TYR A 74 -10.59 -4.29 8.25
N PRO A 75 -9.28 -4.59 8.36
CA PRO A 75 -8.36 -4.49 7.23
C PRO A 75 -8.77 -5.41 6.08
N ARG A 76 -9.06 -4.79 4.93
CA ARG A 76 -9.42 -5.46 3.68
C ARG A 76 -8.97 -4.61 2.50
N ILE A 77 -8.61 -5.27 1.40
CA ILE A 77 -8.41 -4.61 0.11
C ILE A 77 -9.38 -5.20 -0.92
N LYS A 78 -9.88 -4.33 -1.80
CA LYS A 78 -10.61 -4.70 -3.00
C LYS A 78 -10.03 -3.89 -4.16
N PHE A 79 -9.78 -4.58 -5.27
CA PHE A 79 -9.36 -3.95 -6.52
C PHE A 79 -10.59 -3.75 -7.40
N TYR A 80 -10.70 -2.58 -8.01
CA TYR A 80 -11.78 -2.20 -8.92
C TYR A 80 -11.22 -1.91 -10.30
N ASN A 81 -11.95 -2.34 -11.33
CA ASN A 81 -11.55 -2.21 -12.74
C ASN A 81 -11.71 -0.79 -13.28
N THR A 82 -12.62 0.01 -12.70
CA THR A 82 -12.84 1.41 -13.11
C THR A 82 -12.77 2.35 -11.92
N ASP A 83 -12.37 3.59 -12.20
CA ASP A 83 -12.33 4.65 -11.19
C ASP A 83 -13.73 4.96 -10.65
N PHE A 84 -14.79 4.80 -11.46
CA PHE A 84 -16.17 4.96 -11.01
C PHE A 84 -16.52 3.99 -9.87
N PHE A 85 -16.30 2.68 -10.05
CA PHE A 85 -16.60 1.70 -9.01
C PHE A 85 -15.69 1.86 -7.78
N SER A 86 -14.43 2.25 -8.00
CA SER A 86 -13.50 2.57 -6.91
C SER A 86 -14.00 3.75 -6.07
N ASN A 87 -14.35 4.87 -6.72
CA ASN A 87 -14.89 6.06 -6.08
C ASN A 87 -16.19 5.77 -5.33
N LEU A 88 -17.10 5.03 -5.97
CA LEU A 88 -18.37 4.64 -5.37
C LEU A 88 -18.16 3.78 -4.12
N ALA A 89 -17.22 2.83 -4.17
CA ALA A 89 -16.89 1.99 -3.02
C ALA A 89 -16.23 2.79 -1.88
N VAL A 90 -15.32 3.72 -2.19
CA VAL A 90 -14.71 4.61 -1.18
C VAL A 90 -15.79 5.46 -0.52
N PHE A 91 -16.66 6.08 -1.31
CA PHE A 91 -17.75 6.92 -0.79
C PHE A 91 -18.69 6.11 0.11
N THR A 92 -19.22 4.99 -0.39
CA THR A 92 -20.25 4.20 0.32
C THR A 92 -19.69 3.41 1.49
N LEU A 93 -18.53 2.76 1.35
CA LEU A 93 -18.00 1.83 2.34
C LEU A 93 -17.01 2.46 3.33
N GLN A 94 -16.50 3.66 3.04
CA GLN A 94 -15.53 4.33 3.91
C GLN A 94 -16.03 5.70 4.36
N LYS A 95 -16.41 6.60 3.42
CA LYS A 95 -16.81 7.98 3.78
C LYS A 95 -18.13 8.03 4.53
N ILE A 96 -19.19 7.37 4.06
CA ILE A 96 -20.48 7.37 4.76
C ILE A 96 -20.33 6.90 6.23
N PRO A 97 -19.73 5.73 6.53
CA PRO A 97 -19.50 5.31 7.92
C PRO A 97 -18.63 6.30 8.71
N ALA A 98 -17.60 6.88 8.08
CA ALA A 98 -16.74 7.85 8.73
C ALA A 98 -17.47 9.15 9.07
N TYR A 99 -18.39 9.63 8.24
CA TYR A 99 -19.23 10.79 8.53
C TYR A 99 -20.11 10.52 9.75
N PHE A 100 -20.72 9.34 9.85
CA PHE A 100 -21.49 8.96 11.04
C PHE A 100 -20.62 8.97 12.29
N VAL A 101 -19.43 8.37 12.24
CA VAL A 101 -18.53 8.35 13.41
C VAL A 101 -18.05 9.76 13.77
N ASP A 102 -17.60 10.56 12.80
CA ASP A 102 -17.16 11.94 13.05
C ASP A 102 -18.30 12.82 13.57
N PHE A 103 -19.55 12.61 13.12
CA PHE A 103 -20.73 13.26 13.67
C PHE A 103 -20.96 12.87 15.13
N THR A 104 -20.87 11.58 15.48
CA THR A 104 -20.98 11.15 16.89
C THR A 104 -19.85 11.69 17.77
N LEU A 105 -18.66 11.91 17.20
CA LEU A 105 -17.55 12.56 17.91
C LEU A 105 -17.87 14.02 18.16
N LYS A 106 -18.38 14.76 17.16
CA LYS A 106 -18.83 16.15 17.34
C LYS A 106 -19.89 16.29 18.42
N LEU A 107 -20.90 15.40 18.45
CA LEU A 107 -21.92 15.39 19.49
C LEU A 107 -21.36 15.12 20.90
N LYS A 108 -20.19 14.49 20.99
CA LYS A 108 -19.46 14.23 22.23
C LYS A 108 -18.36 15.27 22.49
N GLU A 109 -18.40 16.40 21.79
CA GLU A 109 -17.40 17.48 21.86
C GLU A 109 -15.96 17.00 21.56
N LYS A 110 -15.84 15.90 20.81
CA LYS A 110 -14.56 15.36 20.35
C LYS A 110 -14.27 15.80 18.92
N LYS A 111 -12.98 15.99 18.64
CA LYS A 111 -12.52 16.40 17.31
C LYS A 111 -12.78 15.29 16.27
N PRO A 112 -13.57 15.56 15.21
CA PRO A 112 -13.71 14.64 14.08
C PRO A 112 -12.38 14.51 13.34
N LYS A 113 -12.08 13.31 12.83
CA LYS A 113 -10.78 13.04 12.20
C LYS A 113 -10.81 12.01 11.07
N LEU A 114 -11.84 11.15 11.01
CA LEU A 114 -11.84 10.02 10.08
C LEU A 114 -12.02 10.46 8.64
N ILE A 115 -12.90 11.44 8.36
CA ILE A 115 -13.09 11.96 7.01
C ILE A 115 -11.81 12.59 6.49
N LYS A 116 -11.19 13.46 7.29
CA LYS A 116 -9.91 14.08 6.93
C LYS A 116 -8.83 13.03 6.65
N MET A 117 -8.78 11.96 7.43
CA MET A 117 -7.83 10.87 7.22
C MET A 117 -8.07 10.15 5.89
N ILE A 118 -9.33 9.80 5.60
CA ILE A 118 -9.71 9.13 4.34
C ILE A 118 -9.40 10.02 3.13
N ASP A 119 -9.77 11.30 3.18
CA ASP A 119 -9.50 12.26 2.11
C ASP A 119 -8.00 12.42 1.87
N THR A 120 -7.22 12.60 2.94
CA THR A 120 -5.74 12.68 2.85
C THR A 120 -5.15 11.44 2.21
N THR A 121 -5.62 10.24 2.58
CA THR A 121 -5.17 8.98 1.97
C THR A 121 -5.50 8.94 0.48
N TYR A 122 -6.71 9.35 0.10
CA TYR A 122 -7.15 9.30 -1.29
C TYR A 122 -6.45 10.35 -2.17
N ASP A 123 -6.22 11.55 -1.65
CA ASP A 123 -5.47 12.60 -2.32
C ASP A 123 -4.01 12.17 -2.54
N ASN A 124 -3.38 11.59 -1.52
CA ASN A 124 -2.02 11.05 -1.64
C ASN A 124 -1.96 9.92 -2.66
N TYR A 125 -2.96 9.03 -2.66
CA TYR A 125 -3.07 7.99 -3.66
C TYR A 125 -3.12 8.55 -5.09
N HIS A 126 -3.96 9.56 -5.37
CA HIS A 126 -4.05 10.16 -6.71
C HIS A 126 -2.77 10.85 -7.15
N LYS A 127 -2.06 11.52 -6.24
CA LYS A 127 -0.76 12.14 -6.53
C LYS A 127 0.28 11.12 -6.98
N VAL A 128 0.30 9.93 -6.37
CA VAL A 128 1.28 8.88 -6.71
C VAL A 128 0.78 7.92 -7.77
N LYS A 129 -0.52 7.97 -8.13
CA LYS A 129 -1.16 7.01 -9.05
C LYS A 129 -0.42 6.95 -10.38
N PHE A 130 -0.09 8.09 -11.00
CA PHE A 130 0.61 8.09 -12.29
C PHE A 130 1.98 7.38 -12.21
N ALA A 131 2.80 7.75 -11.22
CA ALA A 131 4.13 7.17 -11.03
C ALA A 131 4.09 5.67 -10.73
N THR A 132 3.02 5.20 -10.08
CA THR A 132 2.91 3.82 -9.60
C THR A 132 2.03 2.91 -10.49
N THR A 133 1.27 3.49 -11.44
CA THR A 133 0.37 2.76 -12.36
C THR A 133 0.92 2.66 -13.78
N THR A 134 2.02 3.36 -14.11
CA THR A 134 2.67 3.22 -15.41
C THR A 134 3.38 1.87 -15.50
N ARG A 135 3.14 1.10 -16.58
CA ARG A 135 3.72 -0.24 -16.82
C ARG A 135 5.20 -0.20 -17.23
N THR A 136 5.98 0.74 -16.70
CA THR A 136 7.38 0.88 -17.07
C THR A 136 8.21 -0.13 -16.29
N THR A 137 8.76 -1.11 -16.98
CA THR A 137 9.85 -1.92 -16.46
C THR A 137 11.14 -1.12 -16.62
N PHE A 138 11.78 -0.78 -15.51
CA PHE A 138 13.08 -0.12 -15.53
C PHE A 138 14.18 -1.18 -15.52
N HIS A 139 15.07 -1.11 -16.51
CA HIS A 139 16.21 -2.01 -16.59
C HIS A 139 17.37 -1.50 -15.72
N SER A 140 17.97 -2.41 -14.95
CA SER A 140 19.02 -2.13 -13.95
C SER A 140 20.37 -2.75 -14.32
N GLU A 141 20.79 -2.67 -15.59
CA GLU A 141 22.04 -3.29 -16.06
C GLU A 141 23.30 -2.64 -15.46
N ASN A 142 23.34 -1.31 -15.35
CA ASN A 142 24.50 -0.59 -14.85
C ASN A 142 24.81 -0.89 -13.37
N PRO A 143 23.82 -0.94 -12.45
CA PRO A 143 24.04 -1.44 -11.09
C PRO A 143 24.60 -2.87 -11.05
N ILE A 144 24.15 -3.76 -11.94
CA ILE A 144 24.68 -5.13 -12.01
C ILE A 144 26.15 -5.12 -12.44
N LYS A 145 26.52 -4.30 -13.42
CA LYS A 145 27.92 -4.14 -13.85
C LYS A 145 28.77 -3.55 -12.72
N LEU A 146 28.26 -2.57 -11.98
CA LEU A 146 28.94 -1.96 -10.84
C LEU A 146 29.24 -3.00 -9.75
N MET A 147 28.27 -3.84 -9.38
CA MET A 147 28.50 -4.91 -8.40
C MET A 147 29.64 -5.86 -8.81
N LYS A 148 29.84 -6.10 -10.11
CA LYS A 148 30.94 -6.96 -10.59
C LYS A 148 32.33 -6.33 -10.45
N LEU A 149 32.41 -5.01 -10.29
CA LEU A 149 33.67 -4.29 -10.11
C LEU A 149 34.07 -4.18 -8.64
N MET A 150 33.13 -4.39 -7.73
CA MET A 150 33.34 -4.24 -6.30
C MET A 150 34.03 -5.47 -5.70
N SER A 151 34.82 -5.26 -4.64
CA SER A 151 35.38 -6.38 -3.89
C SER A 151 34.30 -7.12 -3.11
N GLN A 152 34.57 -8.37 -2.72
CA GLN A 152 33.62 -9.14 -1.91
C GLN A 152 33.31 -8.47 -0.56
N LYS A 153 34.29 -7.75 0.00
CA LYS A 153 34.11 -6.99 1.24
C LYS A 153 33.16 -5.80 1.03
N ASP A 154 33.34 -5.05 -0.04
CA ASP A 154 32.48 -3.89 -0.35
C ASP A 154 31.05 -4.33 -0.70
N LEU A 155 30.88 -5.48 -1.36
CA LEU A 155 29.57 -6.05 -1.64
C LEU A 155 28.81 -6.49 -0.38
N GLN A 156 29.51 -6.81 0.70
CA GLN A 156 28.90 -7.13 1.99
C GLN A 156 28.50 -5.87 2.75
N GLU A 157 29.34 -4.83 2.73
CA GLU A 157 29.11 -3.58 3.45
C GLU A 157 28.07 -2.69 2.75
N PHE A 158 28.17 -2.59 1.42
CA PHE A 158 27.33 -1.74 0.57
C PHE A 158 26.44 -2.59 -0.33
N ASP A 159 25.69 -3.53 0.25
CA ASP A 159 24.78 -4.39 -0.51
C ASP A 159 23.60 -3.57 -1.06
N PHE A 160 23.49 -3.49 -2.38
CA PHE A 160 22.35 -2.90 -3.07
C PHE A 160 21.70 -3.88 -4.06
N ASP A 161 21.92 -5.19 -3.88
CA ASP A 161 21.28 -6.20 -4.71
C ASP A 161 19.81 -6.42 -4.30
N VAL A 162 18.90 -5.76 -5.01
CA VAL A 162 17.45 -5.88 -4.79
C VAL A 162 16.92 -7.32 -4.90
N ARG A 163 17.63 -8.22 -5.60
CA ARG A 163 17.22 -9.63 -5.74
C ARG A 163 17.25 -10.39 -4.42
N LYS A 164 18.03 -9.90 -3.44
CA LYS A 164 18.11 -10.48 -2.09
C LYS A 164 16.97 -10.04 -1.18
N VAL A 165 16.17 -9.05 -1.60
CA VAL A 165 15.07 -8.52 -0.80
C VAL A 165 13.96 -9.57 -0.70
N ASN A 166 13.68 -10.02 0.53
CA ASN A 166 12.52 -10.84 0.82
C ASN A 166 11.30 -9.93 1.07
N TRP A 167 10.39 -9.82 0.09
CA TRP A 167 9.23 -8.92 0.17
C TRP A 167 8.36 -9.13 1.41
N LYS A 168 8.16 -10.39 1.84
CA LYS A 168 7.35 -10.69 3.03
C LYS A 168 7.97 -10.12 4.30
N SER A 169 9.26 -10.35 4.49
CA SER A 169 10.01 -9.85 5.65
C SER A 169 10.13 -8.33 5.60
N PHE A 170 10.35 -7.76 4.41
CA PHE A 170 10.35 -6.32 4.20
C PHE A 170 9.02 -5.68 4.62
N ILE A 171 7.89 -6.23 4.17
CA ILE A 171 6.55 -5.71 4.50
C ILE A 171 6.29 -5.81 6.01
N GLU A 172 6.67 -6.90 6.67
CA GLU A 172 6.51 -7.06 8.12
C GLU A 172 7.33 -6.01 8.89
N THR A 173 8.63 -5.89 8.58
CA THR A 173 9.52 -4.89 9.20
C THR A 173 9.03 -3.47 8.94
N TYR A 174 8.65 -3.14 7.71
CA TYR A 174 8.13 -1.83 7.34
C TYR A 174 6.83 -1.52 8.09
N TYR A 175 5.90 -2.48 8.19
CA TYR A 175 4.65 -2.30 8.91
C TYR A 175 4.87 -2.07 10.42
N LEU A 176 5.74 -2.86 11.04
CA LEU A 176 6.09 -2.70 12.45
C LEU A 176 6.79 -1.36 12.71
N GLY A 177 7.70 -0.94 11.81
CA GLY A 177 8.34 0.37 11.85
C GLY A 177 7.33 1.51 11.74
N MET A 178 6.40 1.46 10.78
CA MET A 178 5.31 2.44 10.69
C MET A 178 4.49 2.49 11.99
N ARG A 179 4.16 1.33 12.57
CA ARG A 179 3.37 1.22 13.78
C ARG A 179 4.09 1.89 14.98
N GLN A 180 5.38 1.63 15.12
CA GLN A 180 6.21 2.16 16.20
C GLN A 180 6.47 3.67 16.02
N TYR A 181 6.99 4.08 14.86
CA TYR A 181 7.53 5.43 14.66
C TYR A 181 6.48 6.44 14.19
N LEU A 182 5.60 6.06 13.25
CA LEU A 182 4.54 6.94 12.74
C LEU A 182 3.27 6.84 13.58
N GLY A 183 2.88 5.61 13.92
CA GLY A 183 1.71 5.30 14.73
C GLY A 183 1.85 5.66 16.20
N LYS A 184 3.10 5.71 16.70
CA LYS A 184 3.42 5.90 18.12
C LYS A 184 2.66 4.92 19.02
N GLU A 185 2.44 3.70 18.52
CA GLU A 185 1.73 2.66 19.26
C GLU A 185 2.60 2.16 20.41
N LYS A 186 2.02 2.12 21.60
CA LYS A 186 2.68 1.66 22.83
C LYS A 186 2.18 0.29 23.29
N SER A 187 1.09 -0.21 22.69
CA SER A 187 0.36 -1.38 23.19
C SER A 187 0.61 -2.61 22.35
N ASP A 188 1.44 -3.51 22.85
CA ASP A 188 1.73 -4.80 22.19
C ASP A 188 0.81 -5.93 22.67
N ASN A 189 -0.36 -5.58 23.26
CA ASN A 189 -1.38 -6.56 23.64
C ASN A 189 -2.21 -7.01 22.42
N PHE A 190 -1.51 -7.65 21.47
CA PHE A 190 -2.08 -8.13 20.23
C PHE A 190 -3.26 -9.10 20.40
N PRO A 191 -3.35 -9.98 21.42
CA PRO A 191 -4.53 -10.82 21.62
C PRO A 191 -5.84 -10.03 21.76
N ILE A 192 -5.85 -8.94 22.54
CA ILE A 192 -7.03 -8.08 22.70
C ILE A 192 -7.33 -7.33 21.41
N LEU A 193 -6.31 -6.77 20.76
CA LEU A 193 -6.46 -6.03 19.51
C LEU A 193 -6.98 -6.92 18.37
N ARG A 194 -6.51 -8.17 18.28
CA ARG A 194 -7.04 -9.15 17.32
C ARG A 194 -8.50 -9.49 17.58
N LYS A 195 -8.91 -9.67 18.85
CA LYS A 195 -10.35 -9.85 19.19
C LYS A 195 -11.18 -8.65 18.74
N LYS A 196 -10.69 -7.42 18.91
CA LYS A 196 -11.35 -6.20 18.38
C LYS A 196 -11.48 -6.24 16.86
N VAL A 197 -10.43 -6.61 16.14
CA VAL A 197 -10.46 -6.76 14.67
C VAL A 197 -11.46 -7.84 14.23
N GLN A 198 -11.57 -8.97 14.92
CA GLN A 198 -12.58 -9.99 14.61
C GLN A 198 -14.02 -9.49 14.81
N ARG A 199 -14.28 -8.69 15.86
CA ARG A 199 -15.58 -8.03 16.04
C ARG A 199 -15.88 -7.06 14.89
N LEU A 200 -14.89 -6.30 14.44
CA LEU A 200 -15.03 -5.41 13.27
C LEU A 200 -15.29 -6.20 11.98
N LYS A 201 -14.68 -7.39 11.81
CA LYS A 201 -14.94 -8.30 10.71
C LYS A 201 -16.41 -8.71 10.66
N PHE A 202 -16.95 -9.15 11.80
CA PHE A 202 -18.36 -9.54 11.91
C PHE A 202 -19.32 -8.39 11.60
N LYS A 203 -19.08 -7.21 12.20
CA LYS A 203 -19.86 -5.99 11.89
C LYS A 203 -19.83 -5.64 10.41
N ASN A 204 -18.67 -5.74 9.77
CA ASN A 204 -18.53 -5.46 8.35
C ASN A 204 -19.29 -6.48 7.48
N TYR A 205 -19.30 -7.77 7.83
CA TYR A 205 -20.08 -8.76 7.09
C TYR A 205 -21.57 -8.54 7.24
N LEU A 206 -22.05 -8.26 8.45
CA LEU A 206 -23.46 -7.91 8.67
C LEU A 206 -23.87 -6.68 7.85
N ALA A 207 -23.09 -5.60 7.92
CA ALA A 207 -23.35 -4.41 7.13
C ALA A 207 -23.35 -4.71 5.62
N THR A 208 -22.36 -5.48 5.14
CA THR A 208 -22.29 -5.85 3.72
C THR A 208 -23.52 -6.69 3.32
N GLY A 209 -23.91 -7.69 4.12
CA GLY A 209 -25.06 -8.53 3.87
C GLY A 209 -26.38 -7.74 3.81
N LEU A 210 -26.58 -6.82 4.76
CA LEU A 210 -27.75 -5.93 4.79
C LEU A 210 -27.79 -5.03 3.55
N THR A 211 -26.65 -4.46 3.14
CA THR A 211 -26.60 -3.63 1.93
C THR A 211 -26.90 -4.43 0.67
N THR A 212 -26.36 -5.65 0.53
CA THR A 212 -26.63 -6.50 -0.64
C THR A 212 -28.08 -6.96 -0.69
N PHE A 213 -28.66 -7.33 0.46
CA PHE A 213 -30.05 -7.72 0.53
C PHE A 213 -31.00 -6.56 0.21
N GLY A 214 -30.74 -5.38 0.77
CA GLY A 214 -31.50 -4.16 0.48
C GLY A 214 -31.46 -3.80 -1.01
N SER A 215 -30.29 -3.85 -1.65
CA SER A 215 -30.16 -3.61 -3.09
C SER A 215 -30.96 -4.62 -3.94
N LEU A 216 -30.90 -5.91 -3.61
CA LEU A 216 -31.67 -6.95 -4.31
C LEU A 216 -33.18 -6.77 -4.13
N PHE A 217 -33.64 -6.40 -2.92
CA PHE A 217 -35.04 -6.15 -2.64
C PHE A 217 -35.59 -4.97 -3.45
N VAL A 218 -34.83 -3.88 -3.55
CA VAL A 218 -35.19 -2.72 -4.37
C VAL A 218 -35.29 -3.11 -5.85
N LEU A 219 -34.29 -3.82 -6.38
CA LEU A 219 -34.31 -4.29 -7.78
C LEU A 219 -35.52 -5.20 -8.06
N TYR A 220 -35.84 -6.12 -7.15
CA TYR A 220 -37.02 -6.98 -7.27
C TYR A 220 -38.33 -6.18 -7.29
N LYS A 221 -38.47 -5.18 -6.41
CA LYS A 221 -39.65 -4.29 -6.40
C LYS A 221 -39.75 -3.46 -7.67
N SER A 222 -38.64 -2.88 -8.14
CA SER A 222 -38.60 -2.10 -9.38
C SER A 222 -38.95 -2.96 -10.60
N TYR A 223 -38.41 -4.17 -10.70
CA TYR A 223 -38.75 -5.12 -11.76
C TYR A 223 -40.25 -5.43 -11.78
N ASN A 224 -40.84 -5.74 -10.62
CA ASN A 224 -42.26 -6.03 -10.51
C ASN A 224 -43.17 -4.83 -10.82
N LEU A 225 -42.73 -3.60 -10.54
CA LEU A 225 -43.47 -2.40 -10.92
C LEU A 225 -43.43 -2.17 -12.44
N ILE A 226 -42.27 -2.37 -13.06
CA ILE A 226 -42.11 -2.23 -14.52
C ILE A 226 -42.88 -3.33 -15.27
N SER A 227 -42.88 -4.57 -14.77
CA SER A 227 -43.64 -5.67 -15.39
C SER A 227 -45.14 -5.48 -15.29
N LYS A 228 -45.64 -4.92 -14.18
CA LYS A 228 -47.05 -4.56 -14.01
C LYS A 228 -47.51 -3.42 -14.92
N ASN A 229 -46.63 -2.46 -15.24
CA ASN A 229 -46.96 -1.34 -16.14
C ASN A 229 -46.88 -1.71 -17.64
N LYS A 230 -46.44 -2.92 -17.98
CA LYS A 230 -46.37 -3.42 -19.37
C LYS A 230 -47.55 -4.34 -19.76
N ASN A 231 -48.40 -4.69 -18.80
CA ASN A 231 -49.67 -5.42 -19.01
C ASN A 231 -50.83 -4.47 -18.79
#